data_AF-A0A2A2JZB9-F1
#
_entry.id   AF-A0A2A2JZB9-F1
#
_cell.length_a   1.000
_cell.length_b   1.000
_cell.length_c   1.000
_cell.angle_alpha   90.00
_cell.angle_beta   90.00
_cell.angle_gamma   90.00
#
_symmetry.space_group_name_H-M   'P 1'
#
loop_
_entity.id
_entity.type
_entity.pdbx_description
1 polymer ?
#
loop_
_entity_poly.entity_id
_entity_poly.type
_entity_poly.pdbx_seq_one_letter_code
_entity_poly.pdbx_strand_id
1 'polypeptide(L)'
;MDPETVNMQSTTTVNGYNNLLNSINQLRSQGFIPLVIACYPTGLTDVQMGHIMQTLTQSNVFSTCPSDPISWLAARIKAKNNVPTVVQNNSSDVITSQNYPDNYPNYWLQEYYINAPNYNDYTIVLTVSEFNTEYLNDVLFVYQGAVMDDFDYKHTYSGTLNPGQQITIPFGAATLRFVTNEQTTYNGFRFTWKAVPRSSKQ
;
A
#
# COMPACT_ATOMS: atom_id res chain seq x y z
N MET A 1 -8.07 14.82 -38.82
CA MET A 1 -7.72 14.20 -37.52
C MET A 1 -6.28 13.78 -37.65
N ASP A 2 -5.38 14.47 -36.97
CA ASP A 2 -4.00 13.99 -36.84
C ASP A 2 -4.01 12.62 -36.16
N PRO A 3 -3.13 11.69 -36.54
CA PRO A 3 -3.01 10.42 -35.86
C PRO A 3 -2.67 10.67 -34.39
N GLU A 4 -3.40 10.02 -33.49
CA GLU A 4 -3.17 10.08 -32.05
C GLU A 4 -1.69 9.84 -31.76
N THR A 5 -0.98 10.89 -31.34
CA THR A 5 0.45 10.83 -31.06
C THR A 5 0.66 10.02 -29.79
N VAL A 6 1.03 8.75 -29.93
CA VAL A 6 1.39 7.90 -28.80
C VAL A 6 2.78 8.29 -28.31
N ASN A 7 2.85 9.01 -27.20
CA ASN A 7 4.11 9.44 -26.59
C ASN A 7 4.52 8.42 -25.52
N MET A 8 5.52 7.59 -25.82
CA MET A 8 6.03 6.58 -24.89
C MET A 8 7.25 7.11 -24.14
N GLN A 9 7.16 7.21 -22.82
CA GLN A 9 8.30 7.48 -21.94
C GLN A 9 8.55 6.26 -21.06
N SER A 10 9.78 5.74 -21.06
CA SER A 10 10.23 4.71 -20.10
C SER A 10 11.30 5.30 -19.19
N THR A 11 11.31 4.91 -17.92
CA THR A 11 12.32 5.36 -16.98
C THR A 11 12.42 4.48 -15.75
N THR A 12 13.65 4.37 -15.23
CA THR A 12 14.03 3.57 -14.07
C THR A 12 14.61 4.43 -12.94
N THR A 13 14.45 5.76 -13.01
CA THR A 13 15.05 6.72 -12.07
C THR A 13 13.99 7.56 -11.34
N VAL A 14 14.30 8.05 -10.13
CA VAL A 14 13.42 8.95 -9.35
C VAL A 14 13.01 10.19 -10.16
N ASN A 15 13.95 10.78 -10.91
CA ASN A 15 13.66 11.90 -11.81
C ASN A 15 12.68 11.51 -12.93
N GLY A 16 12.78 10.27 -13.40
CA GLY A 16 11.87 9.71 -14.36
C GLY A 16 10.44 9.55 -13.87
N TYR A 17 10.26 9.02 -12.65
CA TYR A 17 8.93 8.90 -12.06
C TYR A 17 8.24 10.26 -11.93
N ASN A 18 8.95 11.28 -11.44
CA ASN A 18 8.42 12.64 -11.33
C ASN A 18 8.03 13.23 -12.70
N ASN A 19 8.84 12.97 -13.74
CA ASN A 19 8.53 13.38 -15.10
C ASN A 19 7.29 12.66 -15.67
N LEU A 20 7.15 11.37 -15.38
CA LEU A 20 5.97 10.58 -15.77
C LEU A 20 4.71 11.11 -15.08
N LEU A 21 4.75 11.31 -13.76
CA LEU A 21 3.61 11.82 -13.00
C LEU A 21 3.20 13.24 -13.46
N ASN A 22 4.16 14.12 -13.71
CA ASN A 22 3.90 15.44 -14.26
C ASN A 22 3.26 15.36 -15.66
N SER A 23 3.76 14.46 -16.51
CA SER A 23 3.19 14.24 -17.85
C SER A 23 1.76 13.71 -17.80
N ILE A 24 1.47 12.75 -16.91
CA ILE A 24 0.12 12.23 -16.66
C ILE A 24 -0.81 13.39 -16.25
N ASN A 25 -0.39 14.21 -15.29
CA ASN A 25 -1.19 15.33 -14.80
C ASN A 25 -1.44 16.39 -15.88
N GLN A 26 -0.43 16.71 -16.70
CA GLN A 26 -0.56 17.66 -17.80
C GLN A 26 -1.48 17.16 -18.92
N LEU A 27 -1.40 15.88 -19.27
CA LEU A 27 -2.29 15.28 -20.27
C LEU A 27 -3.75 15.28 -19.77
N ARG A 28 -3.97 14.95 -18.49
CA ARG A 28 -5.30 15.00 -17.89
C ARG A 28 -5.89 16.42 -17.86
N SER A 29 -5.08 17.43 -17.56
CA SER A 29 -5.55 18.82 -17.56
C SER A 29 -5.95 19.32 -18.96
N GLN A 30 -5.50 18.64 -20.02
CA GLN A 30 -5.89 18.89 -21.40
C GLN A 30 -7.02 17.97 -21.89
N GLY A 31 -7.61 17.14 -21.01
CA GLY A 31 -8.74 16.28 -21.35
C GLY A 31 -8.38 14.91 -21.95
N PHE A 32 -7.09 14.57 -22.00
CA PHE A 32 -6.67 13.22 -22.41
C PHE A 32 -6.82 12.21 -21.27
N ILE A 33 -6.96 10.93 -21.62
CA ILE A 33 -6.97 9.80 -20.69
C ILE A 33 -5.65 9.03 -20.86
N PRO A 34 -4.64 9.27 -20.01
CA PRO A 34 -3.33 8.63 -20.15
C PRO A 34 -3.41 7.12 -19.92
N LEU A 35 -2.72 6.34 -20.75
CA LEU A 35 -2.48 4.92 -20.57
C LEU A 35 -1.09 4.70 -19.99
N VAL A 36 -0.98 4.03 -18.84
CA VAL A 36 0.30 3.68 -18.22
C VAL A 36 0.54 2.19 -18.38
N ILE A 37 1.68 1.84 -18.97
CA ILE A 37 2.17 0.46 -19.06
C ILE A 37 3.42 0.36 -18.20
N ALA A 38 3.39 -0.53 -17.20
CA ALA A 38 4.49 -0.73 -16.27
C ALA A 38 4.98 -2.18 -16.32
N CYS A 39 6.27 -2.40 -16.06
CA CYS A 39 6.83 -3.74 -15.87
C CYS A 39 7.84 -3.74 -14.72
N TYR A 40 7.77 -4.71 -13.82
CA TYR A 40 8.73 -4.95 -12.73
C TYR A 40 9.73 -6.06 -13.14
N PRO A 41 11.00 -6.07 -12.68
CA PRO A 41 11.68 -5.18 -11.72
C PRO A 41 12.28 -3.91 -12.33
N THR A 42 12.14 -3.71 -13.64
CA THR A 42 12.80 -2.63 -14.37
C THR A 42 11.95 -1.36 -14.51
N GLY A 43 10.91 -1.18 -13.69
CA GLY A 43 9.93 -0.09 -13.81
C GLY A 43 9.53 0.52 -12.47
N LEU A 44 8.25 0.87 -12.32
CA LEU A 44 7.71 1.65 -11.19
C LEU A 44 7.64 0.82 -9.90
N THR A 45 7.95 1.45 -8.75
CA THR A 45 7.80 0.85 -7.42
C THR A 45 6.33 0.72 -7.00
N ASP A 46 6.06 -0.06 -5.95
CA ASP A 46 4.70 -0.28 -5.41
C ASP A 46 4.00 1.02 -5.00
N VAL A 47 4.71 1.99 -4.43
CA VAL A 47 4.13 3.28 -4.01
C VAL A 47 3.98 4.21 -5.21
N GLN A 48 4.95 4.24 -6.13
CA GLN A 48 4.85 4.98 -7.39
C GLN A 48 3.61 4.56 -8.19
N MET A 49 3.37 3.25 -8.26
CA MET A 49 2.13 2.70 -8.82
C MET A 49 0.90 3.06 -7.99
N GLY A 50 1.03 3.28 -6.68
CA GLY A 50 -0.07 3.71 -5.81
C GLY A 50 -0.53 5.11 -6.13
N HIS A 51 0.41 6.04 -6.26
CA HIS A 51 0.12 7.41 -6.68
C HIS A 51 -0.48 7.46 -8.10
N ILE A 52 0.00 6.63 -9.01
CA ILE A 52 -0.57 6.52 -10.36
C ILE A 52 -2.01 6.00 -10.29
N MET A 53 -2.29 4.97 -9.49
CA MET A 53 -3.64 4.41 -9.33
C MET A 53 -4.60 5.32 -8.54
N GLN A 54 -4.10 6.28 -7.75
CA GLN A 54 -4.92 7.36 -7.18
C GLN A 54 -5.29 8.41 -8.24
N THR A 55 -4.49 8.52 -9.29
CA THR A 55 -4.63 9.54 -10.34
C THR A 55 -5.40 9.01 -11.55
N LEU A 56 -5.19 7.75 -11.92
CA LEU A 56 -5.78 7.09 -13.07
C LEU A 56 -6.69 5.95 -12.62
N THR A 57 -7.76 5.73 -13.37
CA THR A 57 -8.58 4.53 -13.19
C THR A 57 -7.78 3.30 -13.62
N GLN A 58 -8.04 2.20 -12.92
CA GLN A 58 -7.45 0.88 -13.18
C GLN A 58 -7.45 0.48 -14.68
N SER A 59 -8.53 0.79 -15.41
CA SER A 59 -8.67 0.49 -16.84
C SER A 59 -7.62 1.16 -17.73
N ASN A 60 -6.84 2.08 -17.17
CA ASN A 60 -5.81 2.85 -17.85
C ASN A 60 -4.40 2.51 -17.36
N VAL A 61 -4.26 1.43 -16.60
CA VAL A 61 -2.98 0.93 -16.10
C VAL A 61 -2.84 -0.55 -16.44
N PHE A 62 -1.75 -0.93 -17.12
CA PHE A 62 -1.52 -2.30 -17.61
C PHE A 62 -0.11 -2.80 -17.25
N SER A 63 0.01 -4.11 -17.08
CA SER A 63 1.29 -4.83 -16.97
C SER A 63 1.58 -5.59 -18.26
N THR A 64 2.82 -5.58 -18.74
CA THR A 64 3.25 -6.35 -19.93
C THR A 64 4.29 -7.43 -19.63
N CYS A 65 4.56 -7.77 -18.36
CA CYS A 65 5.57 -8.78 -18.03
C CYS A 65 5.01 -10.21 -18.22
N PRO A 66 5.69 -11.10 -18.97
CA PRO A 66 5.19 -12.46 -19.28
C PRO A 66 5.54 -13.55 -18.24
N SER A 67 6.32 -13.23 -17.19
CA SER A 67 6.68 -14.15 -16.11
C SER A 67 6.41 -13.49 -14.76
N ASP A 68 5.20 -13.63 -14.24
CA ASP A 68 4.83 -13.08 -12.93
C ASP A 68 4.96 -14.16 -11.84
N PRO A 69 5.89 -14.00 -10.88
CA PRO A 69 5.63 -14.29 -9.48
C PRO A 69 5.11 -13.04 -8.76
N ILE A 70 4.50 -12.08 -9.47
CA ILE A 70 4.16 -10.78 -8.92
C ILE A 70 2.68 -10.46 -9.14
N SER A 71 1.92 -10.93 -8.16
CA SER A 71 0.51 -10.64 -7.97
C SER A 71 0.21 -9.17 -7.66
N TRP A 72 1.17 -8.28 -7.36
CA TRP A 72 0.83 -6.97 -6.77
C TRP A 72 0.20 -5.97 -7.75
N LEU A 73 0.65 -5.89 -9.01
CA LEU A 73 0.07 -4.95 -9.97
C LEU A 73 -1.27 -5.48 -10.49
N ALA A 74 -1.36 -6.77 -10.78
CA ALA A 74 -2.63 -7.42 -11.13
C ALA A 74 -3.63 -7.38 -9.96
N ALA A 75 -3.18 -7.58 -8.72
CA ALA A 75 -3.98 -7.43 -7.51
C ALA A 75 -4.46 -5.99 -7.34
N ARG A 76 -3.59 -4.99 -7.49
CA ARG A 76 -3.98 -3.59 -7.40
C ARG A 76 -4.88 -3.12 -8.50
N ILE A 77 -4.65 -3.63 -9.71
CA ILE A 77 -5.56 -3.44 -10.82
C ILE A 77 -6.87 -4.06 -10.36
N LYS A 78 -6.99 -5.38 -10.28
CA LYS A 78 -8.25 -6.08 -10.04
C LYS A 78 -8.86 -5.88 -8.64
N ALA A 79 -8.18 -5.19 -7.72
CA ALA A 79 -8.66 -4.94 -6.37
C ALA A 79 -10.01 -4.26 -6.40
N LYS A 80 -10.86 -4.61 -5.43
CA LYS A 80 -12.16 -3.94 -5.30
C LYS A 80 -11.96 -2.44 -5.08
N ASN A 81 -12.48 -1.63 -6.00
CA ASN A 81 -12.48 -0.17 -5.87
C ASN A 81 -13.41 0.28 -4.73
N ASN A 82 -13.11 1.45 -4.16
CA ASN A 82 -13.89 2.10 -3.10
C ASN A 82 -13.99 1.31 -1.78
N VAL A 83 -12.97 0.50 -1.45
CA VAL A 83 -12.84 -0.03 -0.09
C VAL A 83 -12.59 1.15 0.86
N PRO A 84 -13.47 1.41 1.85
CA PRO A 84 -13.27 2.52 2.76
C PRO A 84 -11.98 2.35 3.54
N THR A 85 -11.22 3.44 3.64
CA THR A 85 -10.07 3.50 4.52
C THR A 85 -10.51 3.34 5.97
N VAL A 86 -9.79 2.51 6.73
CA VAL A 86 -9.99 2.39 8.19
C VAL A 86 -9.14 3.45 8.86
N VAL A 87 -9.76 4.37 9.60
CA VAL A 87 -9.06 5.44 10.33
C VAL A 87 -9.30 5.29 11.82
N GLN A 88 -8.23 5.25 12.61
CA GLN A 88 -8.29 5.14 14.07
C GLN A 88 -7.52 6.29 14.72
N ASN A 89 -8.27 7.15 15.43
CA ASN A 89 -7.74 8.34 16.10
C ASN A 89 -7.85 8.16 17.63
N ASN A 90 -7.11 7.20 18.18
CA ASN A 90 -7.18 6.78 19.59
C ASN A 90 -5.77 6.69 20.21
N SER A 91 -5.66 6.22 21.45
CA SER A 91 -4.37 5.85 22.06
C SER A 91 -4.10 4.34 22.03
N SER A 92 -5.10 3.54 21.68
CA SER A 92 -4.98 2.10 21.45
C SER A 92 -6.25 1.57 20.78
N ASP A 93 -6.12 0.54 19.95
CA ASP A 93 -7.27 -0.15 19.34
C ASP A 93 -6.85 -1.53 18.78
N VAL A 94 -7.79 -2.18 18.09
CA VAL A 94 -7.58 -3.41 17.33
C VAL A 94 -7.69 -3.13 15.84
N ILE A 95 -6.84 -3.76 15.05
CA ILE A 95 -6.91 -3.75 13.58
C ILE A 95 -6.97 -5.19 13.09
N THR A 96 -7.87 -5.46 12.17
CA THR A 96 -8.05 -6.79 11.57
C THR A 96 -8.09 -6.70 10.06
N SER A 97 -7.67 -7.78 9.40
CA SER A 97 -8.00 -7.97 7.99
C SER A 97 -9.51 -8.05 7.78
N GLN A 98 -9.95 -7.73 6.56
CA GLN A 98 -11.35 -7.91 6.17
C GLN A 98 -11.79 -9.36 6.45
N ASN A 99 -12.99 -9.52 7.02
CA ASN A 99 -13.63 -10.79 7.40
C ASN A 99 -13.01 -11.56 8.58
N TYR A 100 -11.91 -11.12 9.18
CA TYR A 100 -11.32 -11.80 10.35
C TYR A 100 -12.40 -12.08 11.43
N PRO A 101 -12.48 -13.30 12.00
CA PRO A 101 -11.50 -14.39 11.92
C PRO A 101 -11.66 -15.32 10.70
N ASP A 102 -12.64 -15.08 9.83
CA ASP A 102 -12.78 -15.80 8.57
C ASP A 102 -11.74 -15.33 7.55
N ASN A 103 -11.66 -16.06 6.44
CA ASN A 103 -10.69 -15.74 5.41
C ASN A 103 -10.91 -14.36 4.77
N TYR A 104 -9.82 -13.63 4.55
CA TYR A 104 -9.87 -12.38 3.79
C TYR A 104 -10.26 -12.65 2.32
N PRO A 105 -10.81 -11.65 1.61
CA PRO A 105 -11.15 -11.80 0.20
C PRO A 105 -9.93 -11.69 -0.71
N ASN A 106 -10.01 -12.35 -1.87
CA ASN A 106 -9.12 -12.12 -3.02
C ASN A 106 -9.33 -10.72 -3.60
N TYR A 107 -8.34 -10.22 -4.31
CA TYR A 107 -8.34 -8.93 -4.98
C TYR A 107 -8.82 -7.83 -4.03
N TRP A 108 -8.19 -7.74 -2.87
CA TRP A 108 -8.52 -6.77 -1.85
C TRP A 108 -7.37 -5.84 -1.59
N LEU A 109 -7.68 -4.55 -1.47
CA LEU A 109 -6.76 -3.54 -1.02
C LEU A 109 -7.43 -2.82 0.16
N GLN A 110 -6.87 -3.01 1.36
CA GLN A 110 -7.33 -2.31 2.56
C GLN A 110 -6.21 -1.41 3.07
N GLU A 111 -6.57 -0.16 3.33
CA GLU A 111 -5.68 0.81 3.96
C GLU A 111 -6.14 1.12 5.38
N TYR A 112 -5.19 1.27 6.27
CA TYR A 112 -5.40 1.57 7.69
C TYR A 112 -4.53 2.78 8.07
N TYR A 113 -5.13 3.79 8.69
CA TYR A 113 -4.46 4.98 9.19
C TYR A 113 -4.63 5.04 10.71
N ILE A 114 -3.51 5.01 11.41
CA ILE A 114 -3.46 5.06 12.87
C ILE A 114 -2.85 6.40 13.27
N ASN A 115 -3.59 7.20 14.04
CA ASN A 115 -3.11 8.48 14.54
C ASN A 115 -3.28 8.53 16.07
N ALA A 116 -2.18 8.70 16.78
CA ALA A 116 -2.19 9.07 18.19
C ALA A 116 -2.58 10.56 18.35
N PRO A 117 -3.07 10.98 19.53
CA PRO A 117 -3.49 12.36 19.78
C PRO A 117 -2.40 13.42 19.54
N ASN A 118 -1.12 13.09 19.77
CA ASN A 118 0.01 13.95 19.42
C ASN A 118 1.06 13.15 18.65
N TYR A 119 1.30 13.51 17.39
CA TYR A 119 2.21 12.77 16.51
C TYR A 119 3.67 12.72 17.03
N ASN A 120 4.16 13.79 17.64
CA ASN A 120 5.57 13.93 18.03
C ASN A 120 5.89 13.33 19.40
N ASP A 121 4.89 13.11 20.24
CA ASP A 121 5.11 12.68 21.63
C ASP A 121 4.98 11.16 21.79
N TYR A 122 4.61 10.44 20.73
CA TYR A 122 4.27 9.03 20.81
C TYR A 122 4.99 8.18 19.76
N THR A 123 5.06 6.89 20.07
CA THR A 123 5.50 5.79 19.22
C THR A 123 4.33 4.82 19.09
N ILE A 124 3.97 4.39 17.89
CA ILE A 124 2.98 3.34 17.70
C ILE A 124 3.64 1.96 17.86
N VAL A 125 3.09 1.10 18.72
CA VAL A 125 3.51 -0.30 18.86
C VAL A 125 2.36 -1.20 18.44
N LEU A 126 2.53 -1.92 17.33
CA LEU A 126 1.62 -3.00 16.93
C LEU A 126 2.07 -4.30 17.62
N THR A 127 1.14 -5.04 18.20
CA THR A 127 1.37 -6.37 18.75
C THR A 127 0.54 -7.38 17.98
N VAL A 128 1.22 -8.33 17.34
CA VAL A 128 0.60 -9.44 16.59
C VAL A 128 -0.24 -10.27 17.57
N SER A 129 -1.54 -10.33 17.34
CA SER A 129 -2.39 -11.36 17.96
C SER A 129 -2.40 -12.60 17.08
N GLU A 130 -2.56 -12.38 15.77
CA GLU A 130 -2.56 -13.40 14.75
C GLU A 130 -2.11 -12.79 13.42
N PHE A 131 -1.37 -13.56 12.63
CA PHE A 131 -0.98 -13.18 11.28
C PHE A 131 -0.71 -14.46 10.47
N ASN A 132 -1.54 -14.70 9.47
CA ASN A 132 -1.49 -15.83 8.57
C ASN A 132 -2.07 -15.40 7.22
N THR A 133 -1.18 -15.25 6.24
CA THR A 133 -1.45 -14.75 4.90
C THR A 133 -0.75 -15.64 3.87
N GLU A 134 -1.14 -15.59 2.60
CA GLU A 134 -0.40 -16.34 1.59
C GLU A 134 1.03 -15.79 1.47
N TYR A 135 2.02 -16.66 1.67
CA TYR A 135 3.43 -16.27 1.69
C TYR A 135 3.85 -15.68 0.34
N LEU A 136 4.48 -14.50 0.37
CA LEU A 136 4.92 -13.67 -0.76
C LEU A 136 3.83 -13.11 -1.69
N ASN A 137 2.63 -13.69 -1.67
CA ASN A 137 1.56 -13.34 -2.59
C ASN A 137 0.57 -12.32 -2.01
N ASP A 138 0.30 -12.41 -0.71
CA ASP A 138 -0.56 -11.49 0.04
C ASP A 138 0.27 -10.74 1.06
N VAL A 139 0.28 -9.41 0.93
CA VAL A 139 1.35 -8.60 1.49
C VAL A 139 0.79 -7.46 2.33
N LEU A 140 1.25 -7.38 3.58
CA LEU A 140 1.04 -6.24 4.46
C LEU A 140 2.27 -5.32 4.44
N PHE A 141 2.08 -4.12 3.95
CA PHE A 141 3.04 -3.02 4.01
C PHE A 141 2.77 -2.17 5.26
N VAL A 142 3.85 -1.79 5.95
CA VAL A 142 3.80 -0.91 7.13
C VAL A 142 4.70 0.30 6.89
N TYR A 143 4.10 1.48 6.96
CA TYR A 143 4.72 2.78 6.73
C TYR A 143 4.87 3.56 8.05
N GLN A 144 5.96 4.33 8.18
CA GLN A 144 6.30 5.13 9.36
C GLN A 144 5.82 6.58 9.25
N GLY A 145 4.52 6.78 9.04
CA GLY A 145 3.98 8.13 8.95
C GLY A 145 2.46 8.15 8.83
N ALA A 146 1.91 9.37 8.79
CA ALA A 146 0.49 9.62 8.54
C ALA A 146 0.13 9.56 7.04
N VAL A 147 1.14 9.51 6.18
CA VAL A 147 1.00 9.40 4.73
C VAL A 147 1.82 8.19 4.28
N MET A 148 1.31 7.47 3.29
CA MET A 148 2.09 6.41 2.64
C MET A 148 3.09 7.06 1.69
N ASP A 149 4.35 7.12 2.10
CA ASP A 149 5.47 7.65 1.31
C ASP A 149 6.56 6.58 1.14
N ASP A 150 7.22 6.56 -0.03
CA ASP A 150 8.34 5.70 -0.39
C ASP A 150 9.53 5.88 0.56
N PHE A 151 9.75 7.10 1.07
CA PHE A 151 10.82 7.38 2.03
C PHE A 151 10.49 6.94 3.46
N ASP A 152 9.21 6.65 3.74
CA ASP A 152 8.68 6.18 5.03
C ASP A 152 8.25 4.71 4.99
N TYR A 153 8.71 3.94 4.00
CA TYR A 153 8.53 2.50 3.98
C TYR A 153 9.38 1.85 5.07
N LYS A 154 8.75 1.02 5.93
CA LYS A 154 9.46 0.39 7.05
C LYS A 154 9.54 -1.12 6.95
N HIS A 155 8.40 -1.78 6.78
CA HIS A 155 8.34 -3.23 6.85
C HIS A 155 7.34 -3.81 5.85
N THR A 156 7.63 -5.03 5.39
CA THR A 156 6.73 -5.87 4.61
C THR A 156 6.60 -7.23 5.28
N TYR A 157 5.37 -7.73 5.38
CA TYR A 157 5.04 -9.02 5.97
C TYR A 157 4.12 -9.83 5.04
N SER A 158 4.38 -11.14 4.99
CA SER A 158 3.52 -12.16 4.35
C SER A 158 3.78 -13.51 5.04
N GLY A 159 2.96 -14.52 4.78
CA GLY A 159 3.04 -15.79 5.49
C GLY A 159 2.54 -15.66 6.92
N THR A 160 3.31 -16.17 7.88
CA THR A 160 2.95 -16.19 9.31
C THR A 160 3.87 -15.30 10.15
N LEU A 161 3.31 -14.61 11.15
CA LEU A 161 4.08 -13.97 12.23
C LEU A 161 3.74 -14.59 13.58
N ASN A 162 4.69 -14.52 14.52
CA ASN A 162 4.51 -15.08 15.86
C ASN A 162 3.56 -14.21 16.70
N PRO A 163 2.56 -14.79 17.40
CA PRO A 163 1.79 -14.07 18.40
C PRO A 163 2.70 -13.42 19.45
N GLY A 164 2.40 -12.18 19.82
CA GLY A 164 3.20 -11.38 20.75
C GLY A 164 4.37 -10.63 20.10
N GLN A 165 4.72 -10.90 18.83
CA GLN A 165 5.70 -10.11 18.10
C GLN A 165 5.27 -8.64 18.06
N GLN A 166 6.21 -7.75 18.36
CA GLN A 166 5.99 -6.30 18.34
C GLN A 166 6.60 -5.66 17.10
N ILE A 167 5.85 -4.75 16.48
CA ILE A 167 6.29 -3.92 15.37
C ILE A 167 6.21 -2.47 15.87
N THR A 168 7.37 -1.88 16.13
CA THR A 168 7.47 -0.53 16.68
C THR A 168 7.66 0.48 15.55
N ILE A 169 6.79 1.47 15.46
CA ILE A 169 6.83 2.54 14.47
C ILE A 169 7.18 3.82 15.23
N PRO A 170 8.27 4.52 14.87
CA PRO A 170 8.90 5.44 15.78
C PRO A 170 8.04 6.67 16.04
N PHE A 171 7.01 6.97 15.24
CA PHE A 171 6.13 8.13 15.32
C PHE A 171 4.74 7.80 15.83
N GLY A 172 4.00 8.84 16.24
CA GLY A 172 2.62 8.77 16.68
C GLY A 172 1.62 8.63 15.53
N ALA A 173 2.08 8.35 14.32
CA ALA A 173 1.22 7.86 13.25
C ALA A 173 1.87 6.68 12.52
N ALA A 174 1.01 5.80 12.04
CA ALA A 174 1.36 4.63 11.27
C ALA A 174 0.31 4.43 10.17
N THR A 175 0.76 4.05 8.99
CA THR A 175 -0.14 3.67 7.91
C THR A 175 0.17 2.24 7.47
N LEU A 176 -0.86 1.45 7.20
CA LEU A 176 -0.74 0.07 6.77
C LEU A 176 -1.53 -0.14 5.48
N ARG A 177 -1.01 -1.00 4.60
CA ARG A 177 -1.70 -1.41 3.37
C ARG A 177 -1.63 -2.91 3.24
N PHE A 178 -2.78 -3.57 3.16
CA PHE A 178 -2.87 -4.99 2.87
C PHE A 178 -3.37 -5.20 1.45
N VAL A 179 -2.66 -6.01 0.68
CA VAL A 179 -2.97 -6.33 -0.73
C VAL A 179 -3.04 -7.83 -0.91
N THR A 180 -4.12 -8.32 -1.53
CA THR A 180 -4.31 -9.76 -1.79
C THR A 180 -4.43 -10.09 -3.27
N ASN A 181 -3.95 -11.27 -3.65
CA ASN A 181 -3.98 -11.77 -5.02
C ASN A 181 -5.34 -12.42 -5.37
N GLU A 182 -5.34 -13.28 -6.37
CA GLU A 182 -6.52 -13.91 -6.96
C GLU A 182 -6.96 -15.24 -6.37
N GLN A 183 -6.12 -15.88 -5.57
CA GLN A 183 -6.29 -17.25 -5.14
C GLN A 183 -5.71 -17.46 -3.75
N THR A 184 -6.18 -18.48 -3.04
CA THR A 184 -5.64 -18.88 -1.74
C THR A 184 -5.72 -17.78 -0.68
N THR A 185 -6.75 -17.85 0.15
CA THR A 185 -6.88 -16.94 1.28
C THR A 185 -6.76 -17.69 2.59
N TYR A 186 -6.39 -16.96 3.63
CA TYR A 186 -6.27 -17.44 5.01
C TYR A 186 -7.04 -16.49 5.92
N ASN A 187 -7.09 -16.79 7.22
CA ASN A 187 -7.78 -15.97 8.21
C ASN A 187 -7.17 -14.57 8.40
N GLY A 188 -6.00 -14.30 7.84
CA GLY A 188 -5.44 -12.94 7.75
C GLY A 188 -4.76 -12.51 9.02
N PHE A 189 -5.10 -11.33 9.54
CA PHE A 189 -4.40 -10.79 10.68
C PHE A 189 -5.31 -10.10 11.68
N ARG A 190 -4.81 -10.08 12.91
CA ARG A 190 -5.29 -9.25 14.00
C ARG A 190 -4.10 -8.67 14.74
N PHE A 191 -4.04 -7.35 14.80
CA PHE A 191 -3.12 -6.59 15.64
C PHE A 191 -3.88 -5.90 16.76
N THR A 192 -3.27 -5.80 17.93
CA THR A 192 -3.58 -4.72 18.86
C THR A 192 -2.53 -3.64 18.67
N TRP A 193 -2.89 -2.37 18.80
CA TRP A 193 -1.89 -1.30 18.78
C TRP A 193 -2.06 -0.38 19.97
N LYS A 194 -0.95 0.27 20.36
CA LYS A 194 -0.92 1.28 21.41
C LYS A 194 0.01 2.42 21.03
N ALA A 195 -0.39 3.64 21.37
CA ALA A 195 0.46 4.81 21.41
C ALA A 195 1.23 4.83 22.74
N VAL A 196 2.55 4.69 22.66
CA VAL A 196 3.45 4.71 23.82
C VAL A 196 4.16 6.06 23.85
N PRO A 197 4.11 6.82 24.96
CA PRO A 197 4.85 8.08 25.07
C PRO A 197 6.34 7.87 24.79
N ARG A 198 6.92 8.74 23.96
CA ARG A 198 8.36 8.81 23.77
C ARG A 198 8.96 9.41 25.04
N SER A 199 9.90 8.72 25.65
CA SER A 199 10.68 9.28 26.76
C SER A 199 11.32 10.59 26.28
N SER A 200 11.03 11.70 26.94
CA SER A 200 11.77 12.95 26.74
C SER A 200 13.25 12.65 27.00
N LYS A 201 14.12 12.87 26.00
CA LYS A 201 15.56 12.90 26.23
C LYS A 201 15.79 13.97 27.30
N GLN A 202 16.26 13.56 28.47
CA GLN A 202 16.90 14.45 29.44
C GLN A 202 18.17 15.04 28.83
#